data_AF-A0A533T4R2-F1
#
_entry.id   AF-A0A533T4R2-F1
#
_cell.length_a   1.000
_cell.length_b   1.000
_cell.length_c   1.000
_cell.angle_alpha   90.00
_cell.angle_beta   90.00
_cell.angle_gamma   90.00
#
_symmetry.space_group_name_H-M   'P 1'
#
loop_
_entity.id
_entity.type
_entity.pdbx_description
1 polymer ?
#
loop_
_entity_poly.entity_id
_entity_poly.type
_entity_poly.pdbx_seq_one_letter_code
_entity_poly.pdbx_strand_id
1 'polypeptide(L)'
;HDWDHLDNKLYGQHNASKNFDNVEYHADVTIGRASVESVAEAEAFVNKVLEYEKWGTVPRPDSDYDRFRSMLFAASTWGPFIRIEQDTANAIPDNNMYKESATHSLLHCDTLPPKAGDQLICYFDDQYYRRLNYRSNAKHGNPGWYYAKCSNDLSPSIVSISLPWFHFECPIPTPWIVVWDDNPDVLHPMYYGLDCLGLDSSITEQESLREKMQQVFPGIDHIERLYTDEADMNPSEVAETWLRHLTPDNLKDALNRGPHFVSLTGHGNWPGCTFFSPTMVYSLTNGPKTFILYADSCLTGKLDHNDCVAEVATNFAHGAAVAYIGNTRFSWIGLGAIYREHFFMRMPLTRHLGEMNDTRLELLAGTTGDERIARLWYCYNTHLFGDPEMPVYRSIAEAKNYYIGNTNTDELHDCRCQWVDRMSSHHKVHFETLQAGLNAGYDGCGFCLRKYNTR
;
A
#
# COMPACT_ATOMS: atom_id res chain seq x y z
N HIS A 1 13.35 8.68 -10.38
CA HIS A 1 12.10 9.18 -9.74
C HIS A 1 11.88 10.60 -10.26
N ASP A 2 10.65 11.12 -10.44
CA ASP A 2 10.42 12.51 -10.95
C ASP A 2 10.95 13.61 -10.00
N TRP A 3 11.46 13.17 -8.87
CA TRP A 3 12.01 13.96 -7.80
C TRP A 3 13.46 13.61 -7.50
N ASP A 4 14.09 12.66 -8.19
CA ASP A 4 15.52 12.33 -8.04
C ASP A 4 16.02 11.90 -9.42
N HIS A 5 16.16 12.90 -10.30
CA HIS A 5 16.63 12.67 -11.67
C HIS A 5 18.15 12.44 -11.68
N LEU A 6 18.84 13.01 -10.69
CA LEU A 6 20.28 12.83 -10.52
C LEU A 6 20.66 11.50 -9.86
N ASP A 7 19.67 10.69 -9.44
CA ASP A 7 19.80 9.41 -8.73
C ASP A 7 20.82 9.46 -7.59
N ASN A 8 20.78 10.56 -6.84
CA ASN A 8 21.70 10.84 -5.74
C ASN A 8 20.98 10.80 -4.38
N LYS A 9 19.71 10.40 -4.37
CA LYS A 9 18.84 10.32 -3.19
C LYS A 9 18.62 11.65 -2.48
N LEU A 10 18.93 12.77 -3.14
CA LEU A 10 18.53 14.11 -2.71
C LEU A 10 17.35 14.51 -3.59
N TYR A 11 16.17 14.59 -2.98
CA TYR A 11 14.96 14.73 -3.77
C TYR A 11 14.55 16.20 -3.97
N GLY A 12 14.10 16.56 -5.17
CA GLY A 12 13.52 17.85 -5.51
C GLY A 12 14.54 18.97 -5.63
N GLN A 13 15.79 18.64 -5.95
CA GLN A 13 16.90 19.59 -6.09
C GLN A 13 16.59 20.61 -7.17
N HIS A 14 16.53 21.86 -6.75
CA HIS A 14 16.37 23.00 -7.63
C HIS A 14 17.13 24.21 -7.06
N ASN A 15 17.35 25.20 -7.90
CA ASN A 15 17.68 26.56 -7.49
C ASN A 15 16.78 27.54 -8.27
N ALA A 16 16.95 28.83 -8.02
CA ALA A 16 16.13 29.88 -8.64
C ALA A 16 16.08 29.86 -10.19
N SER A 17 17.01 29.18 -10.86
CA SER A 17 17.17 29.17 -12.32
C SER A 17 17.19 27.78 -12.95
N LYS A 18 17.29 26.71 -12.14
CA LYS A 18 17.48 25.34 -12.60
C LYS A 18 16.70 24.38 -11.74
N ASN A 19 15.96 23.51 -12.40
CA ASN A 19 15.37 22.32 -11.81
C ASN A 19 16.33 21.16 -12.11
N PHE A 20 17.11 20.72 -11.13
CA PHE A 20 18.11 19.66 -11.33
C PHE A 20 17.46 18.28 -11.39
N ASP A 21 16.37 18.11 -10.63
CA ASP A 21 15.61 16.86 -10.57
C ASP A 21 14.44 16.78 -11.55
N ASN A 22 14.33 17.74 -12.46
CA ASN A 22 13.24 17.82 -13.45
C ASN A 22 11.83 17.70 -12.83
N VAL A 23 11.66 18.18 -11.59
CA VAL A 23 10.37 18.22 -10.88
C VAL A 23 9.28 18.88 -11.71
N GLU A 24 8.20 18.16 -11.98
CA GLU A 24 7.05 18.68 -12.70
C GLU A 24 6.04 19.34 -11.75
N TYR A 25 5.86 20.65 -11.90
CA TYR A 25 4.94 21.46 -11.09
C TYR A 25 3.57 21.69 -11.74
N HIS A 26 3.25 20.99 -12.83
CA HIS A 26 1.96 21.13 -13.50
C HIS A 26 0.86 20.46 -12.67
N ALA A 27 -0.23 21.21 -12.43
CA ALA A 27 -1.40 20.73 -11.71
C ALA A 27 -2.37 20.06 -12.69
N ASP A 28 -2.92 18.92 -12.30
CA ASP A 28 -3.97 18.23 -13.02
C ASP A 28 -5.32 18.40 -12.28
N VAL A 29 -6.44 18.32 -13.00
CA VAL A 29 -7.77 18.48 -12.41
C VAL A 29 -8.71 17.44 -12.98
N THR A 30 -9.13 16.48 -12.15
CA THR A 30 -10.18 15.51 -12.49
C THR A 30 -11.16 15.30 -11.32
N ILE A 31 -12.40 14.90 -11.63
CA ILE A 31 -13.43 14.50 -10.65
C ILE A 31 -13.34 12.99 -10.42
N GLY A 32 -13.22 12.24 -11.51
CA GLY A 32 -12.93 10.83 -11.62
C GLY A 32 -12.52 10.55 -13.07
N ARG A 33 -11.85 9.42 -13.32
CA ARG A 33 -11.34 9.11 -14.66
C ARG A 33 -11.55 7.64 -15.00
N ALA A 34 -12.36 7.39 -16.03
CA ALA A 34 -12.31 6.15 -16.80
C ALA A 34 -11.22 6.33 -17.86
N SER A 35 -10.05 5.73 -17.64
CA SER A 35 -8.85 5.96 -18.45
C SER A 35 -8.84 5.05 -19.68
N VAL A 36 -9.92 5.06 -20.47
CA VAL A 36 -10.15 4.11 -21.55
C VAL A 36 -9.85 4.73 -22.91
N GLU A 37 -9.15 4.00 -23.78
CA GLU A 37 -8.79 4.44 -25.14
C GLU A 37 -9.41 3.55 -26.22
N SER A 38 -9.99 2.41 -25.82
CA SER A 38 -10.61 1.44 -26.72
C SER A 38 -11.98 0.96 -26.23
N VAL A 39 -12.76 0.38 -27.14
CA VAL A 39 -14.05 -0.26 -26.80
C VAL A 39 -13.85 -1.39 -25.78
N ALA A 40 -12.79 -2.19 -25.92
CA ALA A 40 -12.51 -3.30 -25.02
C ALA A 40 -12.21 -2.83 -23.59
N GLU A 41 -11.46 -1.73 -23.43
CA GLU A 41 -11.20 -1.13 -22.12
C GLU A 41 -12.45 -0.49 -21.52
N ALA A 42 -13.26 0.19 -22.35
CA ALA A 42 -14.55 0.72 -21.90
C ALA A 42 -15.47 -0.40 -21.40
N GLU A 43 -15.57 -1.52 -22.12
CA GLU A 43 -16.32 -2.70 -21.68
C GLU A 43 -15.74 -3.27 -20.38
N ALA A 44 -14.41 -3.41 -20.27
CA ALA A 44 -13.75 -3.91 -19.07
C ALA A 44 -14.04 -3.02 -17.84
N PHE A 45 -13.90 -1.71 -17.99
CA PHE A 45 -14.18 -0.73 -16.94
C PHE A 45 -15.65 -0.80 -16.48
N VAL A 46 -16.60 -0.72 -17.43
CA VAL A 46 -18.04 -0.78 -17.12
C VAL A 46 -18.40 -2.11 -16.45
N ASN A 47 -17.88 -3.24 -16.95
CA ASN A 47 -18.15 -4.54 -16.37
C ASN A 47 -17.63 -4.66 -14.93
N LYS A 48 -16.46 -4.10 -14.60
CA LYS A 48 -15.95 -4.06 -13.22
C LYS A 48 -16.85 -3.27 -12.29
N VAL A 49 -17.23 -2.05 -12.70
CA VAL A 49 -18.11 -1.19 -11.89
C VAL A 49 -19.44 -1.90 -11.65
N LEU A 50 -20.06 -2.46 -12.70
CA LEU A 50 -21.32 -3.19 -12.58
C LEU A 50 -21.21 -4.46 -11.73
N GLU A 51 -20.13 -5.24 -11.86
CA GLU A 51 -19.88 -6.43 -11.06
C GLU A 51 -19.76 -6.09 -9.58
N TYR A 52 -19.05 -5.00 -9.27
CA TYR A 52 -18.91 -4.50 -7.91
C TYR A 52 -20.26 -4.00 -7.36
N GLU A 53 -20.95 -3.06 -8.02
CA GLU A 53 -22.22 -2.47 -7.54
C GLU A 53 -23.39 -3.46 -7.44
N LYS A 54 -23.31 -4.55 -8.21
CA LYS A 54 -24.34 -5.59 -8.28
C LYS A 54 -23.85 -6.90 -7.68
N TRP A 55 -22.85 -6.87 -6.80
CA TRP A 55 -22.22 -8.07 -6.22
C TRP A 55 -23.23 -9.13 -5.79
N GLY A 56 -24.21 -8.75 -4.95
CA GLY A 56 -25.21 -9.67 -4.41
C GLY A 56 -26.35 -10.06 -5.37
N THR A 57 -26.40 -9.53 -6.60
CA THR A 57 -27.46 -9.88 -7.56
C THR A 57 -27.31 -11.28 -8.14
N VAL A 58 -26.07 -11.79 -8.16
CA VAL A 58 -25.73 -13.15 -8.57
C VAL A 58 -25.55 -14.01 -7.32
N PRO A 59 -26.12 -15.22 -7.23
CA PRO A 59 -25.87 -16.13 -6.12
C PRO A 59 -24.37 -16.44 -5.97
N ARG A 60 -23.83 -16.24 -4.77
CA ARG A 60 -22.42 -16.49 -4.41
C ARG A 60 -22.34 -17.22 -3.07
N PRO A 61 -21.29 -18.01 -2.82
CA PRO A 61 -21.02 -18.54 -1.49
C PRO A 61 -20.89 -17.41 -0.46
N ASP A 62 -21.30 -17.65 0.80
CA ASP A 62 -21.15 -16.64 1.86
C ASP A 62 -19.69 -16.20 2.04
N SER A 63 -18.73 -17.11 1.84
CA SER A 63 -17.30 -16.82 1.89
C SER A 63 -16.83 -15.78 0.86
N ASP A 64 -17.57 -15.58 -0.25
CA ASP A 64 -17.24 -14.53 -1.21
C ASP A 64 -17.62 -13.13 -0.69
N TYR A 65 -18.50 -13.02 0.31
CA TYR A 65 -18.83 -11.76 0.96
C TYR A 65 -17.82 -11.38 2.04
N ASP A 66 -17.05 -12.32 2.59
CA ASP A 66 -16.00 -12.03 3.57
C ASP A 66 -14.94 -11.05 3.05
N ARG A 67 -14.83 -10.90 1.72
CA ARG A 67 -13.99 -9.87 1.12
C ARG A 67 -14.32 -8.46 1.61
N PHE A 68 -15.60 -8.14 1.89
CA PHE A 68 -16.05 -6.84 2.39
C PHE A 68 -15.70 -6.59 3.86
N ARG A 69 -15.12 -7.59 4.53
CA ARG A 69 -14.48 -7.46 5.84
C ARG A 69 -12.97 -7.26 5.74
N SER A 70 -12.42 -7.35 4.52
CA SER A 70 -10.99 -7.51 4.28
C SER A 70 -10.33 -6.21 3.83
N MET A 71 -9.22 -5.85 4.49
CA MET A 71 -8.39 -4.70 4.11
C MET A 71 -6.91 -5.08 4.17
N LEU A 72 -6.18 -4.72 3.12
CA LEU A 72 -4.73 -4.93 3.02
C LEU A 72 -4.00 -3.61 3.27
N PHE A 73 -3.05 -3.62 4.19
CA PHE A 73 -2.08 -2.57 4.41
C PHE A 73 -0.71 -3.05 3.92
N ALA A 74 -0.09 -2.35 2.98
CA ALA A 74 1.27 -2.63 2.56
C ALA A 74 2.14 -1.37 2.63
N ALA A 75 3.33 -1.50 3.19
CA ALA A 75 4.26 -0.40 3.39
C ALA A 75 5.67 -0.82 2.98
N SER A 76 6.26 -0.06 2.08
CA SER A 76 7.70 -0.04 1.88
C SER A 76 8.27 1.21 2.53
N THR A 77 9.35 1.06 3.27
CA THR A 77 10.05 2.09 4.04
C THR A 77 10.24 3.39 3.24
N TRP A 78 9.87 4.54 3.83
CA TRP A 78 10.17 5.86 3.28
C TRP A 78 11.62 6.27 3.55
N GLY A 79 12.11 5.91 4.73
CA GLY A 79 13.49 6.06 5.14
C GLY A 79 14.47 5.24 4.29
N PRO A 80 15.77 5.53 4.43
CA PRO A 80 16.79 4.82 3.71
C PRO A 80 16.92 3.38 4.23
N PHE A 81 16.63 2.43 3.35
CA PHE A 81 16.88 1.00 3.55
C PHE A 81 17.77 0.51 2.41
N ILE A 82 18.90 -0.11 2.72
CA ILE A 82 19.79 -0.68 1.70
C ILE A 82 19.70 -2.19 1.74
N ARG A 83 19.19 -2.76 0.65
CA ARG A 83 19.25 -4.19 0.38
C ARG A 83 20.62 -4.53 -0.23
N ILE A 84 21.34 -5.46 0.40
CA ILE A 84 22.68 -5.88 0.01
C ILE A 84 22.62 -7.36 -0.39
N GLU A 85 22.68 -7.62 -1.70
CA GLU A 85 22.47 -8.96 -2.28
C GLU A 85 23.77 -9.72 -2.55
N GLN A 86 23.69 -11.02 -2.83
CA GLN A 86 24.90 -11.81 -3.06
C GLN A 86 25.58 -11.46 -4.39
N ASP A 87 26.87 -11.14 -4.34
CA ASP A 87 27.72 -11.06 -5.53
C ASP A 87 28.19 -12.45 -5.97
N THR A 88 27.53 -12.97 -6.99
CA THR A 88 27.90 -14.26 -7.60
C THR A 88 29.06 -14.14 -8.60
N ALA A 89 29.40 -12.93 -9.05
CA ALA A 89 30.34 -12.71 -10.14
C ALA A 89 31.74 -12.29 -9.66
N ASN A 90 31.82 -11.46 -8.61
CA ASN A 90 33.07 -10.83 -8.19
C ASN A 90 33.59 -11.40 -6.87
N ALA A 91 34.91 -11.32 -6.67
CA ALA A 91 35.57 -11.70 -5.41
C ALA A 91 35.56 -10.56 -4.38
N ILE A 92 35.55 -9.32 -4.85
CA ILE A 92 35.27 -8.13 -4.06
C ILE A 92 33.86 -7.71 -4.49
N PRO A 93 32.89 -7.63 -3.56
CA PRO A 93 31.53 -7.34 -3.93
C PRO A 93 31.41 -5.95 -4.59
N ASP A 94 30.60 -5.88 -5.64
CA ASP A 94 30.19 -4.60 -6.22
C ASP A 94 29.25 -3.85 -5.26
N ASN A 95 28.83 -2.67 -5.68
CA ASN A 95 28.00 -1.78 -4.92
C ASN A 95 26.63 -2.38 -4.56
N ASN A 96 26.23 -2.27 -3.29
CA ASN A 96 25.05 -2.92 -2.70
C ASN A 96 25.06 -4.45 -2.83
N MET A 97 26.26 -5.04 -2.78
CA MET A 97 26.44 -6.49 -2.83
C MET A 97 27.31 -6.99 -1.67
N TYR A 98 27.24 -8.28 -1.38
CA TYR A 98 28.11 -8.95 -0.43
C TYR A 98 28.78 -10.17 -1.05
N LYS A 99 29.95 -10.52 -0.51
CA LYS A 99 30.67 -11.75 -0.84
C LYS A 99 30.97 -12.53 0.42
N GLU A 100 30.51 -13.78 0.46
CA GLU A 100 30.80 -14.70 1.56
C GLU A 100 32.21 -15.29 1.44
N SER A 101 32.77 -15.64 2.60
CA SER A 101 33.96 -16.46 2.75
C SER A 101 33.70 -17.55 3.79
N ALA A 102 34.72 -18.37 4.10
CA ALA A 102 34.60 -19.41 5.11
C ALA A 102 34.40 -18.89 6.55
N THR A 103 34.69 -17.61 6.82
CA THR A 103 34.71 -17.06 8.19
C THR A 103 34.00 -15.73 8.37
N HIS A 104 33.72 -15.03 7.27
CA HIS A 104 33.08 -13.72 7.26
C HIS A 104 32.40 -13.45 5.93
N SER A 105 31.51 -12.45 5.91
CA SER A 105 30.97 -11.86 4.70
C SER A 105 31.42 -10.40 4.60
N LEU A 106 31.94 -10.03 3.44
CA LEU A 106 32.30 -8.66 3.10
C LEU A 106 31.14 -8.03 2.34
N LEU A 107 30.67 -6.86 2.77
CA LEU A 107 29.56 -6.12 2.19
C LEU A 107 30.10 -4.78 1.67
N HIS A 108 29.58 -4.33 0.53
CA HIS A 108 29.86 -3.02 -0.04
C HIS A 108 28.56 -2.26 -0.30
N CYS A 109 28.43 -1.05 0.23
CA CYS A 109 27.23 -0.22 0.15
C CYS A 109 27.48 1.05 -0.67
N ASP A 110 26.44 1.57 -1.31
CA ASP A 110 26.53 2.77 -2.15
C ASP A 110 26.56 4.08 -1.35
N THR A 111 25.99 4.03 -0.15
CA THR A 111 25.73 5.20 0.68
C THR A 111 26.38 5.01 2.04
N LEU A 112 27.10 6.04 2.48
CA LEU A 112 27.72 6.08 3.80
C LEU A 112 26.65 6.28 4.90
N PRO A 113 26.70 5.50 5.99
CA PRO A 113 26.00 5.86 7.22
C PRO A 113 26.51 7.23 7.74
N PRO A 114 25.65 8.06 8.33
CA PRO A 114 24.38 7.71 8.98
C PRO A 114 23.17 7.68 8.03
N LYS A 115 23.36 7.88 6.72
CA LYS A 115 22.25 7.96 5.75
C LYS A 115 21.62 6.60 5.41
N ALA A 116 22.18 5.50 5.88
CA ALA A 116 21.78 4.16 5.46
C ALA A 116 21.43 3.22 6.62
N GLY A 117 21.78 3.59 7.86
CA GLY A 117 21.40 2.80 9.01
C GLY A 117 22.40 2.69 10.15
N ASP A 118 21.88 2.40 11.35
CA ASP A 118 22.64 2.06 12.57
C ASP A 118 22.56 0.56 12.88
N GLN A 119 21.79 -0.20 12.10
CA GLN A 119 21.53 -1.62 12.33
C GLN A 119 21.67 -2.44 11.05
N LEU A 120 22.21 -3.65 11.21
CA LEU A 120 22.39 -4.62 10.14
C LEU A 120 21.53 -5.85 10.43
N ILE A 121 20.66 -6.20 9.49
CA ILE A 121 19.71 -7.30 9.60
C ILE A 121 20.06 -8.34 8.55
N CYS A 122 20.10 -9.59 8.97
CA CYS A 122 20.32 -10.75 8.12
C CYS A 122 18.96 -11.36 7.77
N TYR A 123 18.56 -11.34 6.50
CA TYR A 123 17.30 -11.94 6.05
C TYR A 123 17.58 -13.31 5.43
N PHE A 124 17.13 -14.37 6.08
CA PHE A 124 17.31 -15.75 5.60
C PHE A 124 16.22 -16.12 4.60
N ASP A 125 15.01 -15.62 4.84
CA ASP A 125 13.85 -15.68 3.94
C ASP A 125 12.86 -14.54 4.27
N ASP A 126 11.71 -14.53 3.60
CA ASP A 126 10.63 -13.54 3.74
C ASP A 126 9.93 -13.57 5.12
N GLN A 127 10.26 -14.49 6.00
CA GLN A 127 9.64 -14.64 7.33
C GLN A 127 10.66 -14.73 8.45
N TYR A 128 11.91 -15.05 8.13
CA TYR A 128 12.96 -15.27 9.09
C TYR A 128 14.13 -14.31 8.84
N TYR A 129 14.34 -13.43 9.82
CA TYR A 129 15.46 -12.50 9.85
C TYR A 129 16.09 -12.45 11.25
N ARG A 130 17.32 -11.94 11.33
CA ARG A 130 18.06 -11.74 12.57
C ARG A 130 18.83 -10.42 12.54
N ARG A 131 18.60 -9.58 13.56
CA ARG A 131 19.43 -8.40 13.79
C ARG A 131 20.80 -8.81 14.31
N LEU A 132 21.85 -8.28 13.70
CA LEU A 132 23.24 -8.54 14.06
C LEU A 132 23.76 -7.47 15.02
N ASN A 133 24.55 -7.89 16.01
CA ASN A 133 25.13 -6.98 16.99
C ASN A 133 26.36 -6.28 16.41
N TYR A 134 26.41 -4.95 16.49
CA TYR A 134 27.62 -4.20 16.20
C TYR A 134 28.71 -4.53 17.23
N ARG A 135 29.90 -4.93 16.76
CA ARG A 135 31.07 -5.24 17.61
C ARG A 135 32.36 -4.93 16.86
N SER A 136 33.09 -3.89 17.28
CA SER A 136 34.41 -3.54 16.72
C SER A 136 35.45 -4.66 16.86
N ASN A 137 35.26 -5.60 17.79
CA ASN A 137 36.13 -6.74 18.02
C ASN A 137 35.60 -8.06 17.44
N ALA A 138 34.62 -8.01 16.53
CA ALA A 138 34.05 -9.21 15.92
C ALA A 138 35.11 -10.00 15.13
N LYS A 139 35.05 -11.32 15.23
CA LYS A 139 35.95 -12.28 14.61
C LYS A 139 35.37 -13.69 14.75
N HIS A 140 36.00 -14.70 14.16
CA HIS A 140 35.68 -16.11 14.43
C HIS A 140 35.62 -16.40 15.95
N GLY A 141 34.56 -17.06 16.41
CA GLY A 141 34.29 -17.29 17.85
C GLY A 141 33.77 -16.06 18.63
N ASN A 142 33.60 -14.91 17.99
CA ASN A 142 33.00 -13.69 18.56
C ASN A 142 32.14 -12.99 17.49
N PRO A 143 30.92 -13.48 17.23
CA PRO A 143 30.09 -13.02 16.12
C PRO A 143 29.63 -11.57 16.29
N GLY A 144 29.49 -10.87 15.18
CA GLY A 144 29.08 -9.48 15.10
C GLY A 144 29.51 -8.83 13.79
N TRP A 145 29.16 -7.57 13.62
CA TRP A 145 29.54 -6.80 12.44
C TRP A 145 30.20 -5.47 12.81
N TYR A 146 30.97 -4.91 11.89
CA TYR A 146 31.54 -3.57 12.00
C TYR A 146 31.87 -2.98 10.63
N TYR A 147 32.08 -1.66 10.59
CA TYR A 147 32.62 -0.97 9.42
C TYR A 147 34.10 -1.27 9.25
N ALA A 148 34.51 -1.80 8.10
CA ALA A 148 35.92 -1.99 7.74
C ALA A 148 36.51 -0.70 7.14
N LYS A 149 37.82 -0.53 7.18
CA LYS A 149 38.45 0.66 6.59
C LYS A 149 38.33 0.70 5.06
N CYS A 150 38.53 -0.44 4.41
CA CYS A 150 38.31 -0.62 2.96
C CYS A 150 38.28 -2.11 2.59
N SER A 151 38.02 -2.42 1.33
CA SER A 151 38.03 -3.81 0.79
C SER A 151 39.33 -4.58 1.01
N ASN A 152 40.46 -3.87 1.14
CA ASN A 152 41.78 -4.48 1.33
C ASN A 152 42.27 -4.45 2.80
N ASP A 153 41.61 -3.68 3.67
CA ASP A 153 41.90 -3.58 5.10
C ASP A 153 40.59 -3.77 5.88
N LEU A 154 40.35 -5.03 6.22
CA LEU A 154 39.18 -5.47 6.97
C LEU A 154 39.26 -5.15 8.48
N SER A 155 40.25 -4.39 8.94
CA SER A 155 40.29 -3.94 10.34
C SER A 155 39.16 -2.93 10.63
N PRO A 156 38.66 -2.89 11.87
CA PRO A 156 37.56 -1.99 12.23
C PRO A 156 37.93 -0.52 12.00
N SER A 157 37.02 0.20 11.37
CA SER A 157 37.05 1.63 11.14
C SER A 157 36.47 2.33 12.38
N ILE A 158 37.36 2.70 13.30
CA ILE A 158 37.01 3.31 14.59
C ILE A 158 37.95 4.47 14.92
N VAL A 159 37.43 5.45 15.66
CA VAL A 159 38.25 6.37 16.47
C VAL A 159 38.27 5.84 17.89
N SER A 160 39.46 5.58 18.42
CA SER A 160 39.65 5.20 19.83
C SER A 160 40.24 6.36 20.62
N ILE A 161 39.60 6.74 21.72
CA ILE A 161 40.16 7.64 22.74
C ILE A 161 40.51 6.79 23.96
N SER A 162 41.80 6.70 24.27
CA SER A 162 42.30 5.95 25.42
C SER A 162 42.94 6.87 26.44
N LEU A 163 42.36 6.90 27.64
CA LEU A 163 42.86 7.54 28.85
C LEU A 163 43.08 6.46 29.94
N PRO A 164 43.88 6.72 31.00
CA PRO A 164 44.26 5.70 31.98
C PRO A 164 43.12 4.93 32.68
N TRP A 165 41.89 5.46 32.67
CA TRP A 165 40.67 4.88 33.28
C TRP A 165 39.47 4.90 32.34
N PHE A 166 39.65 5.29 31.08
CA PHE A 166 38.56 5.46 30.13
C PHE A 166 39.03 5.07 28.74
N HIS A 167 38.37 4.08 28.16
CA HIS A 167 38.55 3.72 26.76
C HIS A 167 37.20 3.86 26.07
N PHE A 168 37.17 4.63 24.99
CA PHE A 168 35.97 4.88 24.20
C PHE A 168 36.29 4.68 22.74
N GLU A 169 35.52 3.82 22.09
CA GLU A 169 35.57 3.60 20.65
C GLU A 169 34.31 4.18 20.03
N CYS A 170 34.50 4.94 18.95
CA CYS A 170 33.40 5.44 18.12
C CYS A 170 33.57 4.86 16.71
N PRO A 171 32.55 4.19 16.15
CA PRO A 171 32.56 3.78 14.75
C PRO A 171 32.77 4.98 13.82
N ILE A 172 33.61 4.82 12.81
CA ILE A 172 33.62 5.69 11.63
C ILE A 172 32.97 4.90 10.50
N PRO A 173 31.72 5.22 10.13
CA PRO A 173 31.06 4.57 9.02
C PRO A 173 31.87 4.65 7.73
N THR A 174 31.93 3.52 7.02
CA THR A 174 32.48 3.41 5.68
C THR A 174 31.49 2.62 4.83
N PRO A 175 31.67 2.59 3.49
CA PRO A 175 30.81 1.77 2.64
C PRO A 175 31.14 0.27 2.76
N TRP A 176 32.15 -0.10 3.54
CA TRP A 176 32.62 -1.47 3.69
C TRP A 176 32.21 -2.01 5.04
N ILE A 177 31.43 -3.09 5.05
CA ILE A 177 30.97 -3.74 6.28
C ILE A 177 31.50 -5.18 6.28
N VAL A 178 31.93 -5.65 7.45
CA VAL A 178 32.33 -7.05 7.62
C VAL A 178 31.44 -7.70 8.67
N VAL A 179 30.86 -8.84 8.30
CA VAL A 179 30.06 -9.69 9.18
C VAL A 179 30.86 -10.92 9.54
N TRP A 180 31.06 -11.15 10.84
CA TRP A 180 31.64 -12.37 11.38
C TRP A 180 30.55 -13.18 12.07
N ASP A 181 30.39 -14.45 11.71
CA ASP A 181 29.56 -15.40 12.44
C ASP A 181 30.09 -16.82 12.17
N ASP A 182 29.93 -17.70 13.16
CA ASP A 182 30.31 -19.11 13.01
C ASP A 182 29.18 -19.93 12.35
N ASN A 183 27.97 -19.35 12.26
CA ASN A 183 26.86 -19.92 11.52
C ASN A 183 26.97 -19.57 10.01
N PRO A 184 27.14 -20.57 9.12
CA PRO A 184 27.22 -20.32 7.68
C PRO A 184 25.96 -19.66 7.11
N ASP A 185 24.78 -19.89 7.69
CA ASP A 185 23.53 -19.28 7.22
C ASP A 185 23.53 -17.76 7.42
N VAL A 186 24.24 -17.27 8.44
CA VAL A 186 24.42 -15.82 8.69
C VAL A 186 25.41 -15.21 7.72
N LEU A 187 26.35 -16.00 7.19
CA LEU A 187 27.31 -15.56 6.18
C LEU A 187 26.75 -15.65 4.75
N HIS A 188 25.76 -16.53 4.54
CA HIS A 188 25.10 -16.74 3.26
C HIS A 188 23.56 -16.59 3.38
N PRO A 189 23.06 -15.40 3.78
CA PRO A 189 21.63 -15.14 3.82
C PRO A 189 21.05 -14.93 2.41
N MET A 190 19.73 -14.74 2.31
CA MET A 190 19.12 -14.24 1.06
C MET A 190 19.64 -12.84 0.72
N TYR A 191 19.75 -11.97 1.74
CA TYR A 191 20.37 -10.64 1.66
C TYR A 191 20.65 -10.07 3.06
N TYR A 192 21.46 -9.02 3.13
CA TYR A 192 21.53 -8.16 4.32
C TYR A 192 20.74 -6.87 4.09
N GLY A 193 20.04 -6.40 5.12
CA GLY A 193 19.41 -5.08 5.16
C GLY A 193 20.18 -4.15 6.08
N LEU A 194 20.63 -3.02 5.56
CA LEU A 194 21.13 -1.91 6.36
C LEU A 194 19.99 -0.91 6.56
N ASP A 195 19.70 -0.61 7.81
CA ASP A 195 18.48 0.09 8.20
C ASP A 195 18.71 1.06 9.38
N CYS A 196 17.92 2.13 9.44
CA CYS A 196 17.95 3.11 10.53
C CYS A 196 17.19 2.60 11.74
N LEU A 197 17.67 2.90 12.95
CA LEU A 197 16.99 2.46 14.16
C LEU A 197 15.62 3.17 14.32
N GLY A 198 14.57 2.37 14.43
CA GLY A 198 13.23 2.80 14.79
C GLY A 198 12.24 2.67 13.63
N LEU A 199 11.00 2.33 13.99
CA LEU A 199 9.94 2.02 13.04
C LEU A 199 9.67 3.17 12.05
N ASP A 200 9.72 2.84 10.76
CA ASP A 200 9.55 3.81 9.69
C ASP A 200 8.16 4.47 9.68
N SER A 201 8.11 5.73 9.23
CA SER A 201 6.87 6.49 9.22
C SER A 201 5.81 5.85 8.33
N SER A 202 6.19 5.17 7.25
CA SER A 202 5.27 4.44 6.36
C SER A 202 4.43 3.41 7.13
N ILE A 203 5.04 2.71 8.08
CA ILE A 203 4.37 1.69 8.89
C ILE A 203 3.55 2.36 10.01
N THR A 204 4.14 3.32 10.73
CA THR A 204 3.40 4.00 11.82
C THR A 204 2.11 4.68 11.31
N GLU A 205 2.15 5.26 10.12
CA GLU A 205 1.00 5.89 9.45
C GLU A 205 -0.04 4.86 8.97
N GLN A 206 0.37 3.67 8.53
CA GLN A 206 -0.54 2.57 8.17
C GLN A 206 -1.22 2.00 9.42
N GLU A 207 -0.48 1.77 10.50
CA GLU A 207 -1.03 1.26 11.75
C GLU A 207 -2.01 2.25 12.39
N SER A 208 -1.73 3.56 12.33
CA SER A 208 -2.69 4.58 12.79
C SER A 208 -4.01 4.52 12.02
N LEU A 209 -3.96 4.37 10.68
CA LEU A 209 -5.16 4.20 9.87
C LEU A 209 -5.86 2.87 10.18
N ARG A 210 -5.13 1.78 10.37
CA ARG A 210 -5.68 0.46 10.73
C ARG A 210 -6.51 0.54 12.00
N GLU A 211 -5.97 1.14 13.06
CA GLU A 211 -6.67 1.29 14.34
C GLU A 211 -7.94 2.11 14.19
N LYS A 212 -7.89 3.24 13.45
CA LYS A 212 -9.06 4.08 13.18
C LYS A 212 -10.12 3.34 12.36
N MET A 213 -9.70 2.58 11.35
CA MET A 213 -10.58 1.74 10.55
C MET A 213 -11.31 0.71 11.41
N GLN A 214 -10.62 0.03 12.32
CA GLN A 214 -11.26 -0.93 13.23
C GLN A 214 -12.21 -0.26 14.23
N GLN A 215 -11.92 0.96 14.67
CA GLN A 215 -12.80 1.72 15.55
C GLN A 215 -14.09 2.17 14.86
N VAL A 216 -13.99 2.68 13.63
CA VAL A 216 -15.12 3.23 12.87
C VAL A 216 -15.92 2.14 12.15
N PHE A 217 -15.23 1.12 11.65
CA PHE A 217 -15.79 -0.01 10.89
C PHE A 217 -15.36 -1.34 11.50
N PRO A 218 -15.88 -1.72 12.68
CA PRO A 218 -15.49 -2.96 13.35
C PRO A 218 -15.82 -4.23 12.56
N GLY A 219 -16.65 -4.14 11.52
CA GLY A 219 -16.91 -5.23 10.57
C GLY A 219 -15.81 -5.45 9.53
N ILE A 220 -14.85 -4.53 9.40
CA ILE A 220 -13.63 -4.70 8.61
C ILE A 220 -12.54 -5.26 9.54
N ASP A 221 -12.65 -6.55 9.83
CA ASP A 221 -11.85 -7.26 10.84
C ASP A 221 -10.92 -8.32 10.25
N HIS A 222 -10.90 -8.50 8.93
CA HIS A 222 -9.95 -9.36 8.22
C HIS A 222 -8.80 -8.49 7.67
N ILE A 223 -7.90 -8.09 8.56
CA ILE A 223 -6.81 -7.18 8.21
C ILE A 223 -5.53 -7.96 7.96
N GLU A 224 -4.91 -7.70 6.81
CA GLU A 224 -3.60 -8.22 6.47
C GLU A 224 -2.59 -7.06 6.34
N ARG A 225 -1.38 -7.26 6.86
CA ARG A 225 -0.31 -6.27 6.95
C ARG A 225 0.96 -6.81 6.29
N LEU A 226 1.53 -6.07 5.35
CA LEU A 226 2.75 -6.41 4.63
C LEU A 226 3.77 -5.28 4.72
N TYR A 227 4.80 -5.41 5.53
CA TYR A 227 5.76 -4.33 5.82
C TYR A 227 7.20 -4.74 5.51
N THR A 228 8.06 -3.76 5.21
CA THR A 228 9.50 -4.00 5.00
C THR A 228 10.35 -3.79 6.26
N ASP A 229 9.82 -3.07 7.24
CA ASP A 229 10.46 -2.71 8.52
C ASP A 229 9.64 -3.23 9.72
N GLU A 230 9.06 -4.42 9.57
CA GLU A 230 8.43 -5.15 10.68
C GLU A 230 9.46 -5.54 11.77
N ALA A 231 10.75 -5.52 11.44
CA ALA A 231 11.85 -5.82 12.34
C ALA A 231 11.95 -4.88 13.54
N ASP A 232 11.44 -3.65 13.43
CA ASP A 232 11.37 -2.66 14.50
C ASP A 232 10.01 -2.60 15.22
N MET A 233 9.06 -3.46 14.83
CA MET A 233 7.78 -3.59 15.54
C MET A 233 7.89 -4.42 16.83
N ASN A 234 6.85 -4.38 17.66
CA ASN A 234 6.79 -5.20 18.87
C ASN A 234 6.82 -6.70 18.50
N PRO A 235 7.71 -7.52 19.09
CA PRO A 235 7.80 -8.95 18.78
C PRO A 235 6.49 -9.74 18.92
N SER A 236 5.56 -9.32 19.79
CA SER A 236 4.25 -9.97 19.89
C SER A 236 3.36 -9.74 18.67
N GLU A 237 3.49 -8.59 18.01
CA GLU A 237 2.75 -8.26 16.78
C GLU A 237 3.37 -8.97 15.58
N VAL A 238 4.71 -9.01 15.50
CA VAL A 238 5.45 -9.74 14.46
C VAL A 238 5.12 -11.24 14.47
N ALA A 239 4.76 -11.80 15.62
CA ALA A 239 4.34 -13.19 15.73
C ALA A 239 2.93 -13.47 15.17
N GLU A 240 2.17 -12.45 14.78
CA GLU A 240 0.83 -12.63 14.20
C GLU A 240 0.90 -13.15 12.76
N THR A 241 0.06 -14.14 12.43
CA THR A 241 0.00 -14.74 11.09
C THR A 241 -0.32 -13.73 9.97
N TRP A 242 -1.01 -12.64 10.31
CA TRP A 242 -1.49 -11.63 9.35
C TRP A 242 -0.61 -10.39 9.27
N LEU A 243 0.58 -10.41 9.88
CA LEU A 243 1.67 -9.50 9.63
C LEU A 243 2.83 -10.29 9.00
N ARG A 244 3.22 -9.95 7.77
CA ARG A 244 4.27 -10.66 7.03
C ARG A 244 5.22 -9.65 6.37
N HIS A 245 6.42 -10.09 6.01
CA HIS A 245 7.33 -9.24 5.24
C HIS A 245 6.72 -8.93 3.87
N LEU A 246 6.90 -7.70 3.41
CA LEU A 246 6.48 -7.28 2.09
C LEU A 246 7.40 -7.85 1.02
N THR A 247 6.88 -8.79 0.23
CA THR A 247 7.52 -9.28 -1.00
C THR A 247 6.55 -9.27 -2.17
N PRO A 248 7.03 -9.33 -3.43
CA PRO A 248 6.16 -9.43 -4.60
C PRO A 248 5.16 -10.59 -4.50
N ASP A 249 5.59 -11.75 -4.00
CA ASP A 249 4.74 -12.93 -3.86
C ASP A 249 3.72 -12.76 -2.74
N ASN A 250 4.14 -12.28 -1.56
CA ASN A 250 3.21 -12.01 -0.45
C ASN A 250 2.14 -10.98 -0.84
N LEU A 251 2.52 -9.92 -1.56
CA LEU A 251 1.60 -8.92 -2.08
C LEU A 251 0.66 -9.51 -3.12
N LYS A 252 1.19 -10.23 -4.11
CA LYS A 252 0.38 -10.89 -5.15
C LYS A 252 -0.65 -11.83 -4.53
N ASP A 253 -0.25 -12.64 -3.57
CA ASP A 253 -1.14 -13.56 -2.85
C ASP A 253 -2.25 -12.83 -2.10
N ALA A 254 -1.90 -11.73 -1.41
CA ALA A 254 -2.87 -10.89 -0.71
C ALA A 254 -3.88 -10.24 -1.67
N LEU A 255 -3.40 -9.68 -2.78
CA LEU A 255 -4.25 -9.10 -3.83
C LEU A 255 -5.14 -10.15 -4.50
N ASN A 256 -4.64 -11.37 -4.72
CA ASN A 256 -5.38 -12.48 -5.31
C ASN A 256 -6.51 -13.00 -4.42
N ARG A 257 -6.39 -12.87 -3.09
CA ARG A 257 -7.52 -13.12 -2.17
C ARG A 257 -8.66 -12.12 -2.38
N GLY A 258 -8.38 -10.98 -3.02
CA GLY A 258 -9.36 -9.99 -3.43
C GLY A 258 -9.95 -9.18 -2.26
N PRO A 259 -9.10 -8.53 -1.43
CA PRO A 259 -9.56 -7.69 -0.33
C PRO A 259 -10.50 -6.60 -0.84
N HIS A 260 -11.27 -5.98 0.04
CA HIS A 260 -12.12 -4.87 -0.37
C HIS A 260 -11.31 -3.60 -0.57
N PHE A 261 -10.49 -3.26 0.43
CA PHE A 261 -9.62 -2.09 0.41
C PHE A 261 -8.15 -2.49 0.39
N VAL A 262 -7.35 -1.72 -0.33
CA VAL A 262 -5.89 -1.83 -0.35
C VAL A 262 -5.31 -0.45 -0.08
N SER A 263 -4.45 -0.35 0.93
CA SER A 263 -3.70 0.86 1.26
C SER A 263 -2.22 0.58 1.00
N LEU A 264 -1.62 1.29 0.04
CA LEU A 264 -0.18 1.23 -0.24
C LEU A 264 0.49 2.50 0.24
N THR A 265 1.72 2.39 0.74
CA THR A 265 2.59 3.53 1.04
C THR A 265 4.05 3.19 0.80
N GLY A 266 4.80 4.21 0.40
CA GLY A 266 6.23 4.12 0.12
C GLY A 266 6.59 4.71 -1.24
N HIS A 267 7.88 4.66 -1.58
CA HIS A 267 8.38 5.25 -2.82
C HIS A 267 7.70 4.68 -4.06
N GLY A 268 7.50 5.53 -5.06
CA GLY A 268 6.82 5.13 -6.28
C GLY A 268 7.09 6.04 -7.46
N ASN A 269 6.68 5.55 -8.63
CA ASN A 269 6.72 6.28 -9.88
C ASN A 269 5.53 5.82 -10.76
N TRP A 270 5.41 6.33 -11.98
CA TRP A 270 4.36 5.92 -12.93
C TRP A 270 4.21 4.39 -13.10
N PRO A 271 5.27 3.55 -13.05
CA PRO A 271 5.12 2.10 -13.15
C PRO A 271 4.65 1.45 -11.85
N GLY A 272 4.54 2.14 -10.72
CA GLY A 272 4.17 1.49 -9.46
C GLY A 272 4.79 2.03 -8.19
N CYS A 273 4.36 1.43 -7.08
CA CYS A 273 4.93 1.57 -5.74
C CYS A 273 4.80 0.24 -4.98
N THR A 274 5.63 -0.01 -3.96
CA THR A 274 5.40 -1.13 -3.02
C THR A 274 5.23 -2.48 -3.75
N PHE A 275 6.05 -2.75 -4.78
CA PHE A 275 5.94 -3.89 -5.74
C PHE A 275 4.67 -3.96 -6.62
N PHE A 276 3.64 -3.17 -6.35
CA PHE A 276 2.46 -3.05 -7.21
C PHE A 276 2.81 -2.31 -8.50
N SER A 277 2.79 -3.03 -9.62
CA SER A 277 3.23 -2.57 -10.94
C SER A 277 2.36 -3.14 -12.06
N PRO A 278 2.43 -2.66 -13.32
CA PRO A 278 1.76 -3.29 -14.47
C PRO A 278 2.03 -4.79 -14.57
N THR A 279 3.28 -5.22 -14.38
CA THR A 279 3.65 -6.65 -14.37
C THR A 279 2.92 -7.41 -13.27
N MET A 280 2.81 -6.85 -12.06
CA MET A 280 2.02 -7.43 -10.98
C MET A 280 0.55 -7.53 -11.39
N VAL A 281 -0.05 -6.45 -11.88
CA VAL A 281 -1.46 -6.36 -12.30
C VAL A 281 -1.80 -7.45 -13.31
N TYR A 282 -1.00 -7.61 -14.37
CA TYR A 282 -1.23 -8.62 -15.40
C TYR A 282 -1.09 -10.06 -14.88
N SER A 283 -0.45 -10.25 -13.72
CA SER A 283 -0.28 -11.56 -13.08
C SER A 283 -1.38 -11.89 -12.06
N LEU A 284 -2.28 -10.94 -11.76
CA LEU A 284 -3.35 -11.14 -10.79
C LEU A 284 -4.45 -12.03 -11.35
N THR A 285 -5.07 -12.79 -10.44
CA THR A 285 -6.15 -13.75 -10.70
C THR A 285 -7.34 -13.52 -9.77
N ASN A 286 -7.49 -12.33 -9.17
CA ASN A 286 -8.60 -12.00 -8.27
C ASN A 286 -9.96 -11.91 -9.00
N GLY A 287 -9.98 -11.87 -10.33
CA GLY A 287 -11.21 -11.95 -11.13
C GLY A 287 -12.22 -10.88 -10.70
N PRO A 288 -13.48 -11.22 -10.40
CA PRO A 288 -14.49 -10.25 -10.00
C PRO A 288 -14.22 -9.61 -8.63
N LYS A 289 -13.32 -10.16 -7.80
CA LYS A 289 -12.99 -9.64 -6.46
C LYS A 289 -12.06 -8.43 -6.56
N THR A 290 -12.49 -7.41 -7.30
CA THR A 290 -11.74 -6.18 -7.54
C THR A 290 -11.72 -5.27 -6.32
N PHE A 291 -10.57 -4.69 -6.00
CA PHE A 291 -10.37 -3.85 -4.82
C PHE A 291 -10.45 -2.35 -5.13
N ILE A 292 -10.66 -1.55 -4.08
CA ILE A 292 -10.46 -0.09 -4.08
C ILE A 292 -9.07 0.16 -3.49
N LEU A 293 -8.16 0.71 -4.28
CA LEU A 293 -6.77 0.92 -3.89
C LEU A 293 -6.50 2.40 -3.64
N TYR A 294 -5.89 2.73 -2.51
CA TYR A 294 -5.33 4.05 -2.23
C TYR A 294 -3.81 3.94 -2.12
N ALA A 295 -3.09 4.59 -3.03
CA ALA A 295 -1.64 4.63 -3.02
C ALA A 295 -1.14 5.98 -2.52
N ASP A 296 -0.66 5.99 -1.29
CA ASP A 296 0.13 7.11 -0.77
C ASP A 296 1.56 7.00 -1.30
N SER A 297 1.72 7.42 -2.57
CA SER A 297 2.99 7.33 -3.27
C SER A 297 3.09 8.37 -4.38
N CYS A 298 4.30 8.69 -4.80
CA CYS A 298 4.57 9.59 -5.91
C CYS A 298 4.14 8.95 -7.24
N LEU A 299 3.51 9.74 -8.12
CA LEU A 299 3.37 9.47 -9.56
C LEU A 299 2.62 8.19 -10.00
N THR A 300 2.06 7.40 -9.09
CA THR A 300 1.37 6.15 -9.47
C THR A 300 0.13 6.37 -10.34
N GLY A 301 -0.36 7.61 -10.41
CA GLY A 301 -1.39 8.09 -11.32
C GLY A 301 -0.90 9.11 -12.35
N LYS A 302 0.36 9.07 -12.82
CA LYS A 302 0.88 10.02 -13.84
C LYS A 302 0.19 9.81 -15.21
N LEU A 303 -0.96 10.44 -15.37
CA LEU A 303 -1.90 10.27 -16.48
C LEU A 303 -1.48 10.86 -17.84
N ASP A 304 -0.40 11.65 -17.85
CA ASP A 304 0.14 12.33 -19.04
C ASP A 304 1.45 11.69 -19.53
N HIS A 305 1.73 10.46 -19.07
CA HIS A 305 2.84 9.64 -19.52
C HIS A 305 2.31 8.33 -20.16
N ASN A 306 3.17 7.32 -20.36
CA ASN A 306 2.71 5.96 -20.63
C ASN A 306 1.68 5.51 -19.57
N ASP A 307 0.82 4.55 -19.92
CA ASP A 307 -0.17 3.96 -19.01
C ASP A 307 0.43 3.71 -17.62
N CYS A 308 0.05 4.56 -16.68
CA CYS A 308 0.51 4.46 -15.31
C CYS A 308 -0.19 3.28 -14.62
N VAL A 309 0.36 2.84 -13.49
CA VAL A 309 -0.19 1.66 -12.79
C VAL A 309 -1.67 1.83 -12.41
N ALA A 310 -2.13 3.06 -12.15
CA ALA A 310 -3.54 3.35 -11.89
C ALA A 310 -4.45 3.05 -13.10
N GLU A 311 -4.01 3.41 -14.32
CA GLU A 311 -4.72 3.13 -15.57
C GLU A 311 -4.72 1.64 -15.85
N VAL A 312 -3.56 1.00 -15.78
CA VAL A 312 -3.42 -0.44 -16.01
C VAL A 312 -4.29 -1.24 -15.03
N ALA A 313 -4.29 -0.90 -13.74
CA ALA A 313 -5.08 -1.59 -12.73
C ALA A 313 -6.60 -1.45 -12.95
N THR A 314 -7.06 -0.27 -13.38
CA THR A 314 -8.49 -0.01 -13.61
C THR A 314 -8.99 -0.56 -14.95
N ASN A 315 -8.14 -0.62 -15.96
CA ASN A 315 -8.48 -1.16 -17.29
C ASN A 315 -8.33 -2.69 -17.42
N PHE A 316 -7.56 -3.36 -16.54
CA PHE A 316 -7.29 -4.79 -16.69
C PHE A 316 -8.54 -5.67 -16.52
N ALA A 317 -9.05 -6.25 -17.61
CA ALA A 317 -10.34 -6.96 -17.65
C ALA A 317 -10.47 -8.18 -16.72
N HIS A 318 -9.36 -8.77 -16.25
CA HIS A 318 -9.35 -10.00 -15.46
C HIS A 318 -9.19 -9.79 -13.94
N GLY A 319 -9.28 -8.55 -13.45
CA GLY A 319 -9.33 -8.25 -12.02
C GLY A 319 -8.65 -6.94 -11.63
N ALA A 320 -7.72 -7.02 -10.68
CA ALA A 320 -7.04 -5.88 -10.07
C ALA A 320 -8.00 -4.90 -9.38
N ALA A 321 -7.95 -3.62 -9.74
CA ALA A 321 -8.70 -2.56 -9.08
C ALA A 321 -10.01 -2.24 -9.85
N VAL A 322 -11.07 -1.92 -9.10
CA VAL A 322 -12.27 -1.23 -9.63
C VAL A 322 -12.13 0.28 -9.49
N ALA A 323 -11.35 0.74 -8.51
CA ALA A 323 -10.98 2.14 -8.35
C ALA A 323 -9.58 2.26 -7.74
N TYR A 324 -8.89 3.33 -8.11
CA TYR A 324 -7.54 3.63 -7.67
C TYR A 324 -7.43 5.13 -7.34
N ILE A 325 -6.90 5.45 -6.17
CA ILE A 325 -6.57 6.82 -5.77
C ILE A 325 -5.04 6.93 -5.74
N GLY A 326 -4.50 7.85 -6.52
CA GLY A 326 -3.06 8.01 -6.67
C GLY A 326 -2.66 9.42 -7.10
N ASN A 327 -1.36 9.69 -7.00
CA ASN A 327 -0.81 11.00 -7.33
C ASN A 327 -0.33 11.05 -8.77
N THR A 328 -0.65 12.13 -9.48
CA THR A 328 -0.16 12.45 -10.85
C THR A 328 1.28 12.95 -10.88
N ARG A 329 1.77 13.43 -9.73
CA ARG A 329 3.05 14.09 -9.47
C ARG A 329 3.62 13.62 -8.13
N PHE A 330 4.74 14.21 -7.74
CA PHE A 330 5.38 13.97 -6.45
C PHE A 330 4.45 14.33 -5.28
N SER A 331 4.61 13.62 -4.17
CA SER A 331 3.87 13.80 -2.93
C SER A 331 4.85 13.93 -1.75
N TRP A 332 4.37 14.36 -0.58
CA TRP A 332 5.20 14.48 0.63
C TRP A 332 4.88 13.40 1.65
N ILE A 333 5.93 12.80 2.22
CA ILE A 333 5.86 11.88 3.37
C ILE A 333 5.11 12.57 4.52
N GLY A 334 4.25 11.82 5.21
CA GLY A 334 3.41 12.29 6.31
C GLY A 334 2.17 13.06 5.86
N LEU A 335 2.28 13.97 4.88
CA LEU A 335 1.11 14.71 4.40
C LEU A 335 0.16 13.78 3.63
N GLY A 336 0.68 12.84 2.84
CA GLY A 336 -0.16 11.90 2.07
C GLY A 336 -0.98 10.97 2.96
N ALA A 337 -0.41 10.52 4.08
CA ALA A 337 -1.11 9.75 5.09
C ALA A 337 -2.35 10.48 5.66
N ILE A 338 -2.29 11.80 5.86
CA ILE A 338 -3.43 12.61 6.33
C ILE A 338 -4.57 12.58 5.29
N TYR A 339 -4.25 12.70 4.01
CA TYR A 339 -5.24 12.70 2.92
C TYR A 339 -5.87 11.32 2.74
N ARG A 340 -5.05 10.27 2.81
CA ARG A 340 -5.51 8.87 2.81
C ARG A 340 -6.44 8.59 3.98
N GLU A 341 -6.07 9.01 5.18
CA GLU A 341 -6.91 8.84 6.36
C GLU A 341 -8.24 9.56 6.19
N HIS A 342 -8.23 10.82 5.75
CA HIS A 342 -9.45 11.59 5.53
C HIS A 342 -10.39 10.92 4.52
N PHE A 343 -9.85 10.35 3.44
CA PHE A 343 -10.61 9.58 2.46
C PHE A 343 -11.39 8.43 3.12
N PHE A 344 -10.71 7.59 3.91
CA PHE A 344 -11.36 6.46 4.58
C PHE A 344 -12.29 6.91 5.71
N MET A 345 -11.90 7.92 6.49
CA MET A 345 -12.72 8.44 7.59
C MET A 345 -13.96 9.20 7.11
N ARG A 346 -14.08 9.47 5.81
CA ARG A 346 -15.30 10.02 5.22
C ARG A 346 -16.41 8.98 5.00
N MET A 347 -16.07 7.69 4.89
CA MET A 347 -17.02 6.61 4.59
C MET A 347 -18.30 6.56 5.47
N PRO A 348 -18.30 7.02 6.73
CA PRO A 348 -19.54 7.11 7.51
C PRO A 348 -20.55 8.14 6.97
N LEU A 349 -20.08 9.21 6.34
CA LEU A 349 -20.89 10.35 5.91
C LEU A 349 -21.31 10.28 4.44
N THR A 350 -20.45 9.72 3.58
CA THR A 350 -20.77 9.42 2.18
C THR A 350 -20.18 8.06 1.81
N ARG A 351 -20.76 7.44 0.78
CA ARG A 351 -20.28 6.21 0.18
C ARG A 351 -19.76 6.39 -1.24
N HIS A 352 -19.91 7.56 -1.88
CA HIS A 352 -19.46 7.72 -3.26
C HIS A 352 -17.97 8.05 -3.29
N LEU A 353 -17.21 7.36 -4.13
CA LEU A 353 -15.76 7.51 -4.19
C LEU A 353 -15.32 8.95 -4.51
N GLY A 354 -16.07 9.65 -5.37
CA GLY A 354 -15.80 11.05 -5.72
C GLY A 354 -15.90 11.94 -4.48
N GLU A 355 -16.98 11.83 -3.72
CA GLU A 355 -17.18 12.62 -2.49
C GLU A 355 -16.17 12.27 -1.39
N MET A 356 -15.80 10.98 -1.27
CA MET A 356 -14.71 10.56 -0.37
C MET A 356 -13.38 11.19 -0.78
N ASN A 357 -13.02 11.15 -2.07
CA ASN A 357 -11.80 11.78 -2.58
C ASN A 357 -11.82 13.31 -2.45
N ASP A 358 -12.99 13.95 -2.56
CA ASP A 358 -13.13 15.41 -2.49
C ASP A 358 -12.95 15.99 -1.09
N THR A 359 -13.06 15.17 -0.04
CA THR A 359 -12.75 15.60 1.34
C THR A 359 -11.35 16.16 1.54
N ARG A 360 -10.43 15.87 0.62
CA ARG A 360 -9.11 16.50 0.56
C ARG A 360 -9.17 18.03 0.59
N LEU A 361 -10.24 18.64 0.08
CA LEU A 361 -10.44 20.09 0.09
C LEU A 361 -10.76 20.63 1.50
N GLU A 362 -11.38 19.83 2.37
CA GLU A 362 -11.67 20.21 3.75
C GLU A 362 -10.37 20.42 4.56
N LEU A 363 -9.29 19.74 4.18
CA LEU A 363 -7.96 19.88 4.78
C LEU A 363 -7.32 21.26 4.54
N LEU A 364 -7.88 22.09 3.67
CA LEU A 364 -7.41 23.48 3.47
C LEU A 364 -7.94 24.44 4.54
N ALA A 365 -8.98 24.09 5.27
CA ALA A 365 -9.59 24.95 6.26
C ALA A 365 -8.59 25.30 7.38
N GLY A 366 -8.46 26.58 7.70
CA GLY A 366 -7.57 27.06 8.77
C GLY A 366 -6.07 27.08 8.45
N THR A 367 -5.65 26.63 7.27
CA THR A 367 -4.22 26.57 6.88
C THR A 367 -3.77 27.87 6.20
N THR A 368 -2.53 28.30 6.45
CA THR A 368 -1.91 29.50 5.85
C THR A 368 -0.44 29.25 5.51
N GLY A 369 0.21 30.16 4.77
CA GLY A 369 1.64 30.07 4.45
C GLY A 369 2.03 28.80 3.66
N ASP A 370 3.23 28.30 3.93
CA ASP A 370 3.83 27.15 3.22
C ASP A 370 3.03 25.85 3.41
N GLU A 371 2.43 25.66 4.59
CA GLU A 371 1.55 24.51 4.85
C GLU A 371 0.34 24.52 3.90
N ARG A 372 -0.29 25.68 3.71
CA ARG A 372 -1.41 25.82 2.77
C ARG A 372 -0.96 25.48 1.34
N ILE A 373 0.24 25.88 0.94
CA ILE A 373 0.77 25.61 -0.40
C ILE A 373 0.96 24.11 -0.60
N ALA A 374 1.58 23.40 0.35
CA ALA A 374 1.76 21.95 0.27
C ALA A 374 0.42 21.20 0.25
N ARG A 375 -0.57 21.66 1.01
CA ARG A 375 -1.92 21.07 1.01
C ARG A 375 -2.71 21.37 -0.27
N LEU A 376 -2.57 22.58 -0.82
CA LEU A 376 -3.16 22.93 -2.12
C LEU A 376 -2.61 22.03 -3.23
N TRP A 377 -1.30 21.75 -3.21
CA TRP A 377 -0.68 20.82 -4.14
C TRP A 377 -1.34 19.44 -4.10
N TYR A 378 -1.56 18.86 -2.92
CA TYR A 378 -2.27 17.58 -2.80
C TYR A 378 -3.70 17.61 -3.37
N CYS A 379 -4.41 18.74 -3.25
CA CYS A 379 -5.76 18.87 -3.82
C CYS A 379 -5.76 18.74 -5.35
N TYR A 380 -4.67 19.16 -6.02
CA TYR A 380 -4.48 19.09 -7.46
C TYR A 380 -3.69 17.86 -7.94
N ASN A 381 -3.07 17.12 -7.03
CA ASN A 381 -2.19 16.02 -7.42
C ASN A 381 -2.90 14.65 -7.30
N THR A 382 -3.67 14.48 -6.22
CA THR A 382 -4.31 13.20 -5.89
C THR A 382 -5.64 13.04 -6.63
N HIS A 383 -5.73 12.02 -7.46
CA HIS A 383 -6.85 11.79 -8.37
C HIS A 383 -7.49 10.42 -8.20
N LEU A 384 -8.79 10.36 -8.50
CA LEU A 384 -9.57 9.14 -8.59
C LEU A 384 -9.56 8.61 -10.02
N PHE A 385 -9.06 7.39 -10.19
CA PHE A 385 -9.20 6.56 -11.39
C PHE A 385 -10.31 5.56 -11.10
N GLY A 386 -11.44 5.66 -11.77
CA GLY A 386 -12.68 5.01 -11.36
C GLY A 386 -13.91 5.87 -11.61
N ASP A 387 -15.06 5.30 -11.33
CA ASP A 387 -16.34 6.01 -11.37
C ASP A 387 -16.54 6.79 -10.06
N PRO A 388 -16.61 8.14 -10.10
CA PRO A 388 -16.81 8.95 -8.90
C PRO A 388 -18.16 8.69 -8.21
N GLU A 389 -19.17 8.20 -8.94
CA GLU A 389 -20.49 7.89 -8.41
C GLU A 389 -20.59 6.46 -7.86
N MET A 390 -19.54 5.64 -7.98
CA MET A 390 -19.60 4.26 -7.47
C MET A 390 -19.71 4.25 -5.93
N PRO A 391 -20.76 3.65 -5.35
CA PRO A 391 -20.95 3.58 -3.91
C PRO A 391 -20.11 2.46 -3.29
N VAL A 392 -19.39 2.77 -2.22
CA VAL A 392 -18.59 1.83 -1.45
C VAL A 392 -19.46 1.06 -0.47
N TYR A 393 -19.28 -0.27 -0.38
CA TYR A 393 -19.91 -1.07 0.67
C TYR A 393 -19.17 -0.90 2.00
N ARG A 394 -19.90 -0.85 3.11
CA ARG A 394 -19.31 -0.68 4.45
C ARG A 394 -19.43 -1.94 5.30
N SER A 395 -20.18 -2.93 4.80
CA SER A 395 -20.37 -4.23 5.46
C SER A 395 -20.86 -5.28 4.48
N ILE A 396 -20.80 -6.55 4.89
CA ILE A 396 -21.43 -7.67 4.18
C ILE A 396 -22.92 -7.40 3.93
N ALA A 397 -23.64 -6.82 4.89
CA ALA A 397 -25.07 -6.58 4.77
C ALA A 397 -25.41 -5.60 3.64
N GLU A 398 -24.53 -4.65 3.34
CA GLU A 398 -24.72 -3.72 2.22
C GLU A 398 -24.40 -4.37 0.86
N ALA A 399 -23.47 -5.32 0.82
CA ALA A 399 -23.14 -6.05 -0.39
C ALA A 399 -24.12 -7.19 -0.70
N LYS A 400 -24.78 -7.76 0.33
CA LYS A 400 -25.84 -8.75 0.17
C LYS A 400 -27.06 -8.09 -0.47
N ASN A 401 -27.56 -8.71 -1.53
CA ASN A 401 -28.83 -8.28 -2.10
C ASN A 401 -29.95 -8.89 -1.26
N TYR A 402 -30.85 -8.04 -0.79
CA TYR A 402 -32.07 -8.46 -0.10
C TYR A 402 -33.26 -7.75 -0.75
N TYR A 403 -34.46 -8.22 -0.46
CA TYR A 403 -35.67 -7.74 -1.08
C TYR A 403 -36.62 -7.24 0.00
N ILE A 404 -37.36 -6.18 -0.31
CA ILE A 404 -38.25 -5.51 0.62
C ILE A 404 -39.65 -5.52 0.04
N GLY A 405 -40.56 -6.24 0.68
CA GLY A 405 -41.98 -6.14 0.42
C GLY A 405 -42.55 -4.90 1.10
N ASN A 406 -43.37 -4.13 0.39
CA ASN A 406 -44.10 -2.99 0.91
C ASN A 406 -45.55 -3.39 1.18
N THR A 407 -45.92 -3.54 2.46
CA THR A 407 -47.29 -3.97 2.84
C THR A 407 -48.38 -2.96 2.48
N ASN A 408 -48.02 -1.73 2.08
CA ASN A 408 -48.99 -0.73 1.64
C ASN A 408 -49.31 -0.81 0.14
N THR A 409 -48.36 -1.28 -0.69
CA THR A 409 -48.53 -1.36 -2.15
C THR A 409 -48.55 -2.79 -2.68
N ASP A 410 -48.25 -3.76 -1.82
CA ASP A 410 -47.99 -5.16 -2.18
C ASP A 410 -46.84 -5.32 -3.20
N GLU A 411 -45.99 -4.31 -3.36
CA GLU A 411 -44.82 -4.37 -4.24
C GLU A 411 -43.61 -4.96 -3.50
N LEU A 412 -42.85 -5.80 -4.20
CA LEU A 412 -41.54 -6.29 -3.82
C LEU A 412 -40.48 -5.45 -4.50
N HIS A 413 -39.45 -5.06 -3.76
CA HIS A 413 -38.37 -4.21 -4.26
C HIS A 413 -37.02 -4.88 -4.03
N ASP A 414 -36.08 -4.67 -4.96
CA ASP A 414 -34.66 -4.81 -4.66
C ASP A 414 -34.27 -3.79 -3.56
N CYS A 415 -33.41 -4.16 -2.61
CA CYS A 415 -33.03 -3.29 -1.51
C CYS A 415 -32.45 -1.94 -1.94
N ARG A 416 -31.91 -1.85 -3.16
CA ARG A 416 -31.34 -0.61 -3.74
C ARG A 416 -32.33 0.18 -4.58
N CYS A 417 -33.61 -0.22 -4.60
CA CYS A 417 -34.64 0.53 -5.30
C CYS A 417 -34.83 1.91 -4.63
N GLN A 418 -34.82 3.00 -5.41
CA GLN A 418 -35.07 4.36 -4.91
C GLN A 418 -36.37 4.52 -4.10
N TRP A 419 -37.35 3.64 -4.31
CA TRP A 419 -38.60 3.65 -3.58
C TRP A 419 -38.45 3.12 -2.15
N VAL A 420 -37.47 2.25 -1.89
CA VAL A 420 -37.20 1.69 -0.55
C VAL A 420 -36.89 2.79 0.45
N ASP A 421 -36.11 3.79 0.08
CA ASP A 421 -35.77 4.90 0.98
C ASP A 421 -36.99 5.79 1.29
N ARG A 422 -38.01 5.75 0.44
CA ARG A 422 -39.26 6.51 0.60
C ARG A 422 -40.35 5.72 1.33
N MET A 423 -40.16 4.41 1.55
CA MET A 423 -41.10 3.59 2.31
C MET A 423 -40.98 3.88 3.80
N SER A 424 -42.14 4.03 4.46
CA SER A 424 -42.21 4.01 5.92
C SER A 424 -41.66 2.68 6.47
N SER A 425 -40.90 2.74 7.55
CA SER A 425 -40.28 1.56 8.18
C SER A 425 -41.31 0.51 8.60
N HIS A 426 -42.52 0.92 9.02
CA HIS A 426 -43.60 0.01 9.41
C HIS A 426 -44.17 -0.83 8.25
N HIS A 427 -43.93 -0.43 7.00
CA HIS A 427 -44.41 -1.16 5.83
C HIS A 427 -43.36 -2.06 5.19
N LYS A 428 -42.12 -2.06 5.68
CA LYS A 428 -41.03 -2.87 5.13
C LYS A 428 -41.04 -4.28 5.70
N VAL A 429 -41.13 -5.28 4.82
CA VAL A 429 -40.95 -6.70 5.15
C VAL A 429 -39.72 -7.22 4.41
N HIS A 430 -38.74 -7.74 5.15
CA HIS A 430 -37.45 -8.14 4.59
C HIS A 430 -37.45 -9.60 4.14
N PHE A 431 -36.86 -9.84 2.97
CA PHE A 431 -36.65 -11.16 2.39
C PHE A 431 -35.21 -11.31 1.93
N GLU A 432 -34.58 -12.43 2.26
CA GLU A 432 -33.20 -12.71 1.82
C GLU A 432 -33.12 -13.04 0.32
N THR A 433 -34.23 -13.52 -0.27
CA THR A 433 -34.28 -13.88 -1.70
C THR A 433 -35.52 -13.31 -2.37
N LEU A 434 -35.38 -13.02 -3.67
CA LEU A 434 -36.48 -12.58 -4.52
C LEU A 434 -37.66 -13.55 -4.45
N GLN A 435 -37.35 -14.86 -4.56
CA GLN A 435 -38.37 -15.89 -4.58
C GLN A 435 -39.14 -15.98 -3.26
N ALA A 436 -38.50 -15.74 -2.12
CA ALA A 436 -39.19 -15.71 -0.83
C ALA A 436 -40.23 -14.58 -0.77
N GLY A 437 -39.89 -13.40 -1.29
CA GLY A 437 -40.83 -12.27 -1.37
C GLY A 437 -42.00 -12.54 -2.32
N LEU A 438 -41.71 -13.10 -3.50
CA LEU A 438 -42.76 -13.49 -4.47
C LEU A 438 -43.68 -14.57 -3.89
N ASN A 439 -43.12 -15.58 -3.21
CA ASN A 439 -43.88 -16.64 -2.55
C ASN A 439 -44.73 -16.12 -1.38
N ALA A 440 -44.32 -15.00 -0.76
CA ALA A 440 -45.10 -14.31 0.27
C ALA A 440 -46.24 -13.45 -0.30
N GLY A 441 -46.41 -13.40 -1.63
CA GLY A 441 -47.54 -12.78 -2.30
C GLY A 441 -47.32 -11.34 -2.81
N TYR A 442 -46.10 -10.81 -2.69
CA TYR A 442 -45.76 -9.50 -3.23
C TYR A 442 -45.52 -9.56 -4.75
N ASP A 443 -45.94 -8.54 -5.48
CA ASP A 443 -45.71 -8.39 -6.92
C ASP A 443 -44.42 -7.60 -7.19
N GLY A 444 -43.68 -7.87 -8.26
CA GLY A 444 -42.45 -7.11 -8.53
C GLY A 444 -42.74 -5.62 -8.73
N CYS A 445 -41.94 -4.74 -8.11
CA CYS A 445 -42.01 -3.31 -8.37
C CYS A 445 -41.71 -3.03 -9.85
N GLY A 446 -42.59 -2.26 -10.51
CA GLY A 446 -42.47 -1.94 -11.94
C GLY A 446 -41.18 -1.20 -12.34
N PHE A 447 -40.46 -0.63 -11.37
CA PHE A 447 -39.18 0.04 -11.58
C PHE A 447 -37.98 -0.92 -11.44
N CYS A 448 -37.77 -1.52 -10.28
CA CYS A 448 -36.56 -2.31 -9.99
C CYS A 448 -36.68 -3.80 -10.31
N LEU A 449 -37.90 -4.35 -10.35
CA LEU A 449 -38.18 -5.77 -10.59
C LEU A 449 -39.18 -5.94 -11.73
N ARG A 450 -39.05 -5.12 -12.78
CA ARG A 450 -40.00 -5.03 -13.90
C ARG A 450 -40.36 -6.37 -14.55
N LYS A 451 -39.45 -7.35 -14.57
CA LYS A 451 -39.69 -8.70 -15.09
C LYS A 451 -40.74 -9.49 -14.27
N TYR A 452 -40.90 -9.15 -13.00
CA TYR A 452 -41.79 -9.81 -12.03
C TYR A 452 -43.00 -8.95 -11.66
N ASN A 453 -43.14 -7.77 -12.28
CA ASN A 453 -44.32 -6.93 -12.15
C ASN A 453 -45.44 -7.50 -13.04
N THR A 454 -46.55 -7.88 -12.42
CA THR A 454 -47.68 -8.51 -13.12
C THR A 454 -48.96 -7.70 -13.03
N ARG A 455 -48.92 -6.55 -12.35
CA ARG A 455 -50.08 -5.69 -12.06
C ARG A 455 -49.94 -4.27 -12.60
#